data_AF-Q9CTD1-F1
#
_entry.id   AF-Q9CTD1-F1
#
_cell.length_a   1.000
_cell.length_b   1.000
_cell.length_c   1.000
_cell.angle_alpha   90.00
_cell.angle_beta   90.00
_cell.angle_gamma   90.00
#
_symmetry.space_group_name_H-M   'P 1'
#
loop_
_entity.id
_entity.type
_entity.pdbx_description
1 polymer ?
#
loop_
_entity_poly.entity_id
_entity_poly.type
_entity_poly.pdbx_seq_one_letter_code
_entity_poly.pdbx_strand_id
1 'polypeptide(L)'
;TWYKKFVGVVLCNSLRYKIYLSDNLKDTFYSIGDSWGRGEDHCQFVDSHLDGRTGPQSYIEALPNIQGYYRQYRQEPVSFGHIGFGTPYYYVGWYECGVSIPGKW
;
A
#
# COMPACT_ATOMS: atom_id res chain seq x y z
N THR A 1 -18.54 -5.32 -9.57
CA THR A 1 -17.35 -6.16 -9.29
C THR A 1 -17.21 -6.28 -7.79
N TRP A 2 -17.28 -7.50 -7.24
CA TRP A 2 -17.27 -7.78 -5.79
C TRP A 2 -15.92 -7.47 -5.10
N TYR A 3 -14.92 -7.04 -5.89
CA TYR A 3 -13.61 -6.57 -5.46
C TYR A 3 -13.45 -5.06 -5.73
N LYS A 4 -14.35 -4.24 -5.19
CA LYS A 4 -14.18 -2.78 -5.22
C LYS A 4 -13.54 -2.32 -3.92
N LYS A 5 -12.41 -1.63 -4.01
CA LYS A 5 -11.78 -0.89 -2.92
C LYS A 5 -11.65 0.56 -3.35
N PHE A 6 -11.76 1.47 -2.39
CA PHE A 6 -11.41 2.86 -2.58
C PHE A 6 -9.91 3.00 -2.33
N VAL A 7 -9.22 3.67 -3.24
CA VAL A 7 -7.78 3.94 -3.14
C VAL A 7 -7.62 5.38 -2.67
N GLY A 8 -6.94 5.56 -1.54
CA GLY A 8 -6.55 6.86 -1.01
C GLY A 8 -5.04 7.01 -1.11
N VAL A 9 -4.56 8.22 -1.40
CA VAL A 9 -3.13 8.51 -1.41
C VAL A 9 -2.82 9.76 -0.59
N VAL A 10 -1.69 9.72 0.13
CA VAL A 10 -1.13 10.88 0.81
C VAL A 10 0.20 11.22 0.13
N LEU A 11 0.26 12.43 -0.41
CA LEU A 11 1.41 12.95 -1.12
C LEU A 11 2.58 13.21 -0.16
N CYS A 12 3.76 12.63 -0.45
CA CYS A 12 5.01 12.92 0.27
C CYS A 12 5.86 13.94 -0.48
N ASN A 13 5.88 13.86 -1.81
CA ASN A 13 6.45 14.85 -2.75
C ASN A 13 5.94 14.57 -4.18
N SER A 14 6.43 15.30 -5.18
CA SER A 14 5.97 15.23 -6.59
C SER A 14 5.92 13.82 -7.20
N LEU A 15 6.74 12.89 -6.71
CA LEU A 15 6.86 11.53 -7.25
C LEU A 15 6.52 10.44 -6.23
N ARG A 16 6.40 10.79 -4.95
CA ARG A 16 6.25 9.84 -3.84
C ARG A 16 4.97 10.08 -3.08
N TYR A 17 4.27 8.99 -2.78
CA TYR A 17 3.04 9.02 -2.01
C TYR A 17 2.85 7.71 -1.25
N LYS A 18 2.08 7.76 -0.17
CA LYS A 18 1.64 6.57 0.55
C LYS A 18 0.25 6.16 0.06
N ILE A 19 0.09 4.88 -0.27
CA ILE A 19 -1.18 4.30 -0.76
C ILE A 19 -1.93 3.67 0.43
N TYR A 20 -3.24 3.88 0.46
CA TYR A 20 -4.17 3.32 1.43
C TYR A 20 -5.40 2.75 0.74
N LEU A 21 -6.06 1.78 1.37
CA LEU A 21 -7.31 1.20 0.88
C LEU A 21 -8.44 1.35 1.91
N SER A 22 -9.67 1.39 1.42
CA SER A 22 -10.88 1.30 2.24
C SER A 22 -12.01 0.59 1.47
N ASP A 23 -12.96 0.02 2.20
CA ASP A 23 -14.19 -0.53 1.64
C ASP A 23 -15.22 0.57 1.28
N ASN A 24 -15.08 1.76 1.86
CA ASN A 24 -15.97 2.90 1.63
C ASN A 24 -15.17 4.21 1.47
N LEU A 25 -15.73 5.17 0.72
CA LEU A 25 -15.13 6.49 0.55
C LEU A 25 -15.06 7.29 1.87
N LYS A 26 -15.96 7.04 2.82
CA LYS A 26 -16.08 7.80 4.07
C LYS A 26 -15.48 7.09 5.28
N ASP A 27 -15.03 5.85 5.12
CA ASP A 27 -14.47 5.06 6.23
C ASP A 27 -12.96 5.29 6.35
N THR A 28 -12.38 4.68 7.38
CA THR A 28 -10.93 4.69 7.60
C THR A 28 -10.21 4.07 6.41
N PHE A 29 -9.16 4.76 5.96
CA PHE A 29 -8.22 4.26 4.97
C PHE A 29 -7.03 3.63 5.68
N TYR A 30 -6.78 2.35 5.40
CA TYR A 30 -5.74 1.57 6.06
C TYR A 30 -4.52 1.34 5.16
N SER A 31 -3.37 1.18 5.81
CA SER A 31 -2.11 0.85 5.11
C SER A 31 -2.21 -0.52 4.45
N ILE A 32 -1.36 -0.75 3.44
CA ILE A 32 -1.32 -2.00 2.69
C ILE A 32 0.01 -2.69 2.98
N GLY A 33 -0.05 -3.91 3.49
CA GLY A 33 1.10 -4.78 3.68
C GLY A 33 1.27 -5.75 2.52
N ASP A 34 2.50 -6.16 2.26
CA ASP A 34 2.83 -7.17 1.27
C ASP A 34 3.85 -8.15 1.82
N SER A 35 3.80 -9.38 1.31
CA SER A 35 4.73 -10.42 1.70
C SER A 35 5.86 -10.58 0.67
N TRP A 36 5.61 -11.23 -0.46
CA TRP A 36 6.68 -11.61 -1.38
C TRP A 36 7.05 -10.56 -2.44
N GLY A 37 6.17 -9.60 -2.72
CA GLY A 37 6.46 -8.48 -3.65
C GLY A 37 7.06 -7.23 -2.98
N ARG A 38 7.20 -7.25 -1.64
CA ARG A 38 7.66 -6.15 -0.78
C ARG A 38 6.95 -4.80 -1.04
N GLY A 39 5.77 -4.84 -1.66
CA GLY A 39 4.91 -3.70 -1.94
C GLY A 39 5.27 -2.91 -3.21
N GLU A 40 6.30 -3.27 -3.98
CA GLU A 40 6.61 -2.59 -5.25
C GLU A 40 5.47 -2.76 -6.28
N ASP A 41 4.79 -3.90 -6.20
CA ASP A 41 3.64 -4.28 -7.00
C ASP A 41 2.34 -3.57 -6.60
N HIS A 42 2.30 -2.87 -5.45
CA HIS A 42 1.14 -2.07 -5.01
C HIS A 42 0.85 -0.89 -5.94
N CYS A 43 1.81 -0.52 -6.78
CA CYS A 43 1.63 0.49 -7.80
C CYS A 43 0.49 0.17 -8.79
N GLN A 44 0.04 -1.08 -8.87
CA GLN A 44 -1.20 -1.43 -9.58
C GLN A 44 -2.44 -0.67 -9.08
N PHE A 45 -2.48 -0.25 -7.80
CA PHE A 45 -3.65 0.39 -7.20
C PHE A 45 -3.83 1.83 -7.67
N VAL A 46 -2.77 2.42 -8.20
CA VAL A 46 -2.75 3.74 -8.84
C VAL A 46 -2.59 3.63 -10.35
N ASP A 47 -2.98 2.47 -10.90
CA ASP A 47 -3.00 2.16 -12.33
C ASP A 47 -1.61 2.17 -13.01
N SER A 48 -0.54 1.89 -12.27
CA SER A 48 0.76 1.61 -12.86
C SER A 48 0.84 0.16 -13.34
N HIS A 49 1.25 -0.04 -14.60
CA HIS A 49 1.57 -1.37 -15.13
C HIS A 49 2.94 -1.89 -14.68
N LEU A 50 3.82 -1.03 -14.18
CA LEU A 50 5.16 -1.38 -13.71
C LEU A 50 5.20 -1.46 -12.18
N ASP A 51 6.06 -2.35 -11.68
CA ASP A 51 6.44 -2.35 -10.26
C ASP A 51 7.20 -1.05 -9.97
N GLY A 52 6.86 -0.39 -8.87
CA GLY A 52 7.46 0.89 -8.48
C GLY A 52 8.64 0.71 -7.53
N ARG A 53 9.10 1.81 -6.95
CA ARG A 53 10.03 1.78 -5.82
C ARG A 53 9.28 2.00 -4.51
N THR A 54 9.81 1.44 -3.45
CA THR A 54 9.30 1.63 -2.10
C THR A 54 10.29 2.39 -1.22
N GLY A 55 9.77 2.98 -0.15
CA GLY A 55 10.60 3.47 0.94
C GLY A 55 11.45 2.39 1.61
N PRO A 56 12.37 2.78 2.50
CA PRO A 56 13.24 1.83 3.19
C PRO A 56 12.44 0.69 3.81
N GLN A 57 12.81 -0.54 3.46
CA GLN A 57 12.26 -1.75 4.08
C GLN A 57 12.88 -1.86 5.46
N SER A 58 12.15 -1.35 6.45
CA SER A 58 12.51 -1.59 7.85
C SER A 58 12.38 -3.07 8.15
N TYR A 59 13.23 -3.57 9.03
CA TYR A 59 13.05 -4.89 9.65
C TYR A 59 11.62 -5.00 10.20
N ILE A 60 10.95 -6.15 10.05
CA ILE A 60 9.55 -6.30 10.48
C ILE A 60 9.39 -6.06 11.98
N GLU A 61 10.43 -6.36 12.74
CA GLU A 61 10.58 -6.14 14.17
C GLU A 61 10.50 -4.66 14.55
N ALA A 62 10.85 -3.76 13.61
CA ALA A 62 10.75 -2.32 13.80
C ALA A 62 9.41 -1.75 13.31
N LEU A 63 8.57 -2.53 12.61
CA LEU A 63 7.28 -2.07 12.12
C LEU A 63 6.20 -2.27 13.20
N PRO A 64 5.51 -1.21 13.65
CA PRO A 64 4.35 -1.37 14.52
C PRO A 64 3.33 -2.35 13.94
N ASN A 65 2.80 -3.23 14.79
CA ASN A 65 1.67 -4.10 14.43
C ASN A 65 0.40 -3.25 14.38
N ILE A 66 -0.19 -3.14 13.19
CA ILE A 66 -1.38 -2.31 12.94
C ILE A 66 -2.41 -3.08 12.12
N GLN A 67 -3.65 -2.60 12.11
CA GLN A 67 -4.67 -3.08 11.17
C GLN A 67 -4.41 -2.53 9.77
N GLY A 68 -4.55 -3.37 8.75
CA GLY A 68 -4.50 -2.97 7.37
C GLY A 68 -4.84 -4.06 6.36
N TYR A 69 -4.85 -3.67 5.10
CA TYR A 69 -5.04 -4.59 4.01
C TYR A 69 -3.72 -5.29 3.70
N TYR A 70 -3.77 -6.54 3.25
CA TYR A 70 -2.57 -7.27 2.89
C TYR A 70 -2.81 -8.31 1.82
N ARG A 71 -1.73 -8.71 1.16
CA ARG A 71 -1.66 -9.82 0.23
C ARG A 71 -0.24 -10.39 0.18
N GLN A 72 -0.05 -11.42 -0.62
CA GLN A 72 1.24 -12.05 -0.85
C GLN A 72 1.75 -11.85 -2.27
N TYR A 73 0.86 -11.83 -3.26
CA TYR A 73 1.23 -11.77 -4.67
C TYR A 73 0.53 -10.63 -5.42
N ARG A 74 1.16 -10.18 -6.51
CA ARG A 74 0.56 -9.24 -7.46
C ARG A 74 -0.78 -9.79 -7.98
N GLN A 75 -1.74 -8.90 -8.22
CA GLN A 75 -3.13 -9.22 -8.59
C GLN A 75 -3.94 -10.07 -7.60
N GLU A 76 -3.35 -10.58 -6.52
CA GLU A 76 -4.11 -11.27 -5.48
C GLU A 76 -5.11 -10.30 -4.81
N PRO A 77 -6.34 -10.75 -4.51
CA PRO A 77 -7.25 -9.99 -3.68
C PRO A 77 -6.64 -9.65 -2.32
N VAL A 78 -6.87 -8.42 -1.86
CA VAL A 78 -6.44 -8.02 -0.52
C VAL A 78 -7.37 -8.58 0.55
N SER A 79 -6.77 -9.11 1.61
CA SER A 79 -7.43 -9.45 2.88
C SER A 79 -7.25 -8.32 3.89
N PHE A 80 -8.02 -8.31 4.97
CA PHE A 80 -7.91 -7.31 6.04
C PHE A 80 -7.54 -7.98 7.36
N GLY A 81 -6.60 -7.38 8.11
CA GLY A 81 -6.15 -7.89 9.40
C GLY A 81 -4.85 -7.21 9.86
N HIS A 82 -4.04 -7.92 10.64
CA HIS A 82 -2.80 -7.33 11.17
C HIS A 82 -1.66 -7.35 10.13
N ILE A 83 -0.89 -6.26 10.07
CA ILE A 83 0.32 -6.08 9.27
C ILE A 83 1.45 -5.50 10.15
N GLY A 84 2.72 -5.69 9.76
CA GLY A 84 3.88 -5.29 10.55
C GLY A 84 4.35 -6.39 11.51
N PHE A 85 4.92 -6.00 12.66
CA PHE A 85 5.56 -6.93 13.59
C PHE A 85 4.68 -8.13 13.96
N GLY A 86 5.27 -9.33 13.88
CA GLY A 86 4.58 -10.59 14.18
C GLY A 86 3.73 -11.15 13.03
N THR A 87 3.79 -10.55 11.83
CA THR A 87 3.13 -11.07 10.61
C THR A 87 4.13 -11.17 9.47
N PRO A 88 3.81 -11.83 8.34
CA PRO A 88 4.66 -11.84 7.15
C PRO A 88 4.44 -10.64 6.22
N TYR A 89 3.61 -9.65 6.62
CA TYR A 89 3.12 -8.57 5.76
C TYR A 89 3.79 -7.24 6.14
N TYR A 90 4.80 -6.86 5.35
CA TYR A 90 5.54 -5.62 5.49
C TYR A 90 4.79 -4.46 4.84
N TYR A 91 4.77 -3.30 5.49
CA TYR A 91 4.29 -2.08 4.87
C TYR A 91 5.40 -1.04 4.84
N VAL A 92 5.31 -0.12 3.87
CA VAL A 92 6.35 0.88 3.61
C VAL A 92 5.83 2.30 3.82
N GLY A 93 6.76 3.24 3.97
CA GLY A 93 6.44 4.65 4.21
C GLY A 93 5.93 5.40 2.98
N TRP A 94 6.36 4.99 1.79
CA TRP A 94 5.98 5.61 0.52
C TRP A 94 6.21 4.65 -0.66
N TYR A 95 5.58 4.99 -1.78
CA TYR A 95 5.69 4.35 -3.09
C TYR A 95 6.04 5.41 -4.14
N GLU A 96 6.81 5.02 -5.15
CA GLU A 96 7.18 5.82 -6.33
C GLU A 96 6.84 4.98 -7.57
N CYS A 97 5.62 5.17 -8.08
CA CYS A 97 5.08 4.33 -9.16
C CYS A 97 5.23 4.93 -10.56
N GLY A 98 5.85 6.11 -10.69
CA GLY A 98 5.93 6.82 -11.98
C GLY A 98 4.62 7.44 -12.47
N VAL A 99 3.53 7.29 -11.70
CA VAL A 99 2.23 7.95 -11.94
C VAL A 99 2.17 9.23 -11.13
N SER A 100 2.05 10.37 -11.81
CA SER A 100 1.83 11.67 -11.17
C SER A 100 0.39 11.79 -10.68
N ILE A 101 0.20 11.91 -9.37
CA ILE A 101 -1.14 12.15 -8.80
C ILE A 101 -1.42 13.66 -8.82
N PRO A 102 -2.50 14.11 -9.47
CA PRO A 102 -2.91 15.51 -9.44
C PRO A 102 -3.24 15.95 -8.01
N GLY A 103 -2.62 17.03 -7.55
CA GLY A 103 -2.86 17.60 -6.22
C GLY A 103 -2.13 18.93 -6.05
N LYS A 104 -2.67 19.80 -5.18
CA LYS A 104 -1.94 20.97 -4.69
C LYS A 104 -1.25 20.58 -3.39
N TRP A 105 0.05 20.88 -3.31
CA TRP A 105 0.94 20.64 -2.17
C TRP A 105 0.81 21.77 -1.16
#